data_AF-A0A1I1AMH5-F1
#
_entry.id   AF-A0A1I1AMH5-F1
#
_cell.length_a   1.000
_cell.length_b   1.000
_cell.length_c   1.000
_cell.angle_alpha   90.00
_cell.angle_beta   90.00
_cell.angle_gamma   90.00
#
_symmetry.space_group_name_H-M   'P 1'
#
loop_
_entity.id
_entity.type
_entity.pdbx_description
1 polymer ?
#
loop_
_entity_poly.entity_id
_entity_poly.type
_entity_poly.pdbx_seq_one_letter_code
_entity_poly.pdbx_strand_id
1 'polypeptide(L)'
;MKTKQSRKTFRIRQEEMKSRLRQDILEGVRRPGEFLPSEKDLSDRFALSNKIVRDVLAELAAEGLIEKKPRIGSVVSQRSEPERVVVKLGHHGSTMQESALKALLAGFEALYPHIRVQDVTLPGHDPEVLKPYLAHGLIDALTLNDAELRAFGETGDADGLLPLEGDPDCYPFLTGAMTSGGALLARPFTFSPTILCYNREHFREREMWEPDSSWGWDELLGAADRLTVPQERAGFHFSATQRNRLAVFLLQNGAKAERDAAGRLRMHDTRMLAGIRRYKEIVMDRMAPLISERDAGFRVEELFAQGKLSMMLTTYYGLNALRQANIAYDIAPLPRLADPVTLVIAIGLGVNRHSPRAAEARLLAEYLTGPAAQTIIRRDTLSLPAVRASIDESGIGGAAEGVSRPSRFGMYREIIPTFRFGDALGLTEREWRWFLPEVMLYLSGLQTEGAFCDKVEASGEPS
;
A
#
# COMPACT_ATOMS: atom_id res chain seq x y z
N MET A 1 19.71 -72.95 3.43
CA MET A 1 19.64 -71.92 4.48
C MET A 1 18.95 -70.68 3.90
N LYS A 2 17.73 -70.33 4.34
CA LYS A 2 17.07 -69.07 3.95
C LYS A 2 17.66 -67.95 4.82
N THR A 3 18.35 -67.01 4.19
CA THR A 3 18.99 -65.85 4.80
C THR A 3 17.94 -64.98 5.49
N LYS A 4 17.99 -64.89 6.83
CA LYS A 4 17.15 -63.97 7.62
C LYS A 4 17.50 -62.53 7.23
N GLN A 5 16.63 -61.86 6.49
CA GLN A 5 16.74 -60.42 6.22
C GLN A 5 16.79 -59.64 7.55
N SER A 6 17.72 -58.68 7.63
CA SER A 6 17.99 -57.89 8.84
C SER A 6 16.77 -57.03 9.23
N ARG A 7 16.44 -56.99 10.53
CA ARG A 7 15.42 -56.10 11.13
C ARG A 7 15.57 -54.63 10.69
N LYS A 8 16.81 -54.18 10.40
CA LYS A 8 17.10 -52.81 9.94
C LYS A 8 16.59 -52.53 8.54
N THR A 9 16.77 -53.47 7.61
CA THR A 9 16.31 -53.36 6.20
C THR A 9 14.79 -53.26 6.11
N PHE A 10 14.09 -53.91 7.04
CA PHE A 10 12.64 -53.95 7.08
C PHE A 10 12.01 -52.65 7.55
N ARG A 11 12.58 -52.03 8.60
CA ARG A 11 12.13 -50.72 9.10
C ARG A 11 12.31 -49.62 8.06
N ILE A 12 13.38 -49.70 7.26
CA ILE A 12 13.64 -48.76 6.15
C ILE A 12 12.53 -48.86 5.09
N ARG A 13 12.13 -50.07 4.67
CA ARG A 13 11.07 -50.26 3.67
C ARG A 13 9.69 -49.84 4.17
N GLN A 14 9.43 -50.01 5.47
CA GLN A 14 8.20 -49.52 6.11
C GLN A 14 8.12 -47.99 6.03
N GLU A 15 9.17 -47.29 6.43
CA GLU A 15 9.24 -45.82 6.32
C GLU A 15 9.18 -45.35 4.87
N GLU A 16 9.86 -46.04 3.95
CA GLU A 16 9.80 -45.72 2.52
C GLU A 16 8.38 -45.81 1.96
N MET A 17 7.65 -46.89 2.29
CA MET A 17 6.24 -47.04 1.89
C MET A 17 5.39 -45.91 2.47
N LYS A 18 5.53 -45.61 3.76
CA LYS A 18 4.75 -44.57 4.45
C LYS A 18 5.03 -43.19 3.83
N SER A 19 6.29 -42.81 3.70
CA SER A 19 6.70 -41.53 3.14
C SER A 19 6.24 -41.37 1.69
N ARG A 20 6.36 -42.42 0.87
CA ARG A 20 5.98 -42.35 -0.54
C ARG A 20 4.47 -42.23 -0.72
N LEU A 21 3.68 -43.02 0.00
CA LEU A 21 2.21 -42.89 -0.05
C LEU A 21 1.74 -41.54 0.51
N ARG A 22 2.38 -41.04 1.56
CA ARG A 22 2.11 -39.71 2.12
C ARG A 22 2.41 -38.62 1.09
N GLN A 23 3.56 -38.69 0.43
CA GLN A 23 3.99 -37.71 -0.57
C GLN A 23 3.07 -37.73 -1.80
N ASP A 24 2.73 -38.90 -2.34
CA ASP A 24 1.79 -39.05 -3.46
C ASP A 24 0.42 -38.40 -3.17
N ILE A 25 -0.06 -38.49 -1.92
CA ILE A 25 -1.32 -37.88 -1.48
C ILE A 25 -1.17 -36.36 -1.32
N LEU A 26 -0.08 -35.88 -0.72
CA LEU A 26 0.15 -34.46 -0.47
C LEU A 26 0.46 -33.67 -1.75
N GLU A 27 1.15 -34.29 -2.72
CA GLU A 27 1.47 -33.70 -4.02
C GLU A 27 0.33 -33.83 -5.04
N GLY A 28 -0.79 -34.47 -4.66
CA GLY A 28 -1.97 -34.64 -5.50
C GLY A 28 -1.79 -35.64 -6.65
N VAL A 29 -0.71 -36.44 -6.64
CA VAL A 29 -0.51 -37.57 -7.56
C VAL A 29 -1.66 -38.57 -7.43
N ARG A 30 -2.19 -38.72 -6.20
CA ARG A 30 -3.43 -39.44 -5.91
C ARG A 30 -4.49 -38.48 -5.42
N ARG A 31 -5.65 -38.48 -6.07
CA ARG A 31 -6.72 -37.52 -5.77
C ARG A 31 -7.62 -38.01 -4.64
N PRO A 32 -8.25 -37.11 -3.87
CA PRO A 32 -9.29 -37.50 -2.92
C PRO A 32 -10.38 -38.38 -3.56
N GLY A 33 -10.75 -39.47 -2.89
CA GLY A 33 -11.69 -40.46 -3.39
C GLY A 33 -11.06 -41.53 -4.30
N GLU A 34 -9.79 -41.41 -4.66
CA GLU A 34 -9.06 -42.45 -5.42
C GLU A 34 -8.63 -43.60 -4.50
N PHE A 35 -8.67 -44.83 -5.00
CA PHE A 35 -8.21 -46.00 -4.27
C PHE A 35 -6.68 -46.08 -4.24
N LEU A 36 -6.14 -46.43 -3.08
CA LEU A 36 -4.76 -46.90 -2.98
C LEU A 36 -4.63 -48.28 -3.64
N PRO A 37 -3.41 -48.66 -4.09
CA PRO A 37 -3.14 -50.02 -4.54
C PRO A 37 -3.53 -51.04 -3.47
N SER A 38 -3.87 -52.26 -3.87
CA SER A 38 -4.34 -53.27 -2.92
C SER A 38 -3.26 -53.63 -1.89
N GLU A 39 -3.65 -54.17 -0.73
CA GLU A 39 -2.67 -54.61 0.29
C GLU A 39 -1.65 -55.59 -0.31
N LYS A 40 -2.09 -56.42 -1.26
CA LYS A 40 -1.24 -57.37 -1.98
C LYS A 40 -0.25 -56.65 -2.89
N ASP A 41 -0.69 -55.66 -3.67
CA ASP A 41 0.20 -54.89 -4.56
C ASP A 41 1.23 -54.09 -3.76
N LEU A 42 0.83 -53.53 -2.61
CA LEU A 42 1.74 -52.82 -1.71
C LEU A 42 2.73 -53.77 -1.04
N SER A 43 2.28 -54.96 -0.64
CA SER A 43 3.11 -56.04 -0.11
C SER A 43 4.20 -56.45 -1.12
N ASP A 44 3.81 -56.66 -2.38
CA ASP A 44 4.70 -57.07 -3.46
C ASP A 44 5.67 -55.94 -3.85
N ARG A 45 5.17 -54.71 -3.98
CA ARG A 45 5.96 -53.54 -4.44
C ARG A 45 7.02 -53.11 -3.44
N PHE A 46 6.73 -53.18 -2.14
CA PHE A 46 7.65 -52.76 -1.08
C PHE A 46 8.34 -53.95 -0.39
N ALA A 47 8.07 -55.19 -0.82
CA ALA A 47 8.60 -56.43 -0.23
C ALA A 47 8.40 -56.48 1.30
N LEU A 48 7.17 -56.19 1.73
CA LEU A 48 6.72 -56.18 3.13
C LEU A 48 5.72 -57.34 3.36
N SER A 49 5.41 -57.65 4.61
CA SER A 49 4.31 -58.58 4.91
C SER A 49 2.99 -57.83 4.94
N ASN A 50 1.88 -58.50 4.61
CA ASN A 50 0.53 -57.92 4.68
C ASN A 50 0.20 -57.29 6.03
N LYS A 51 0.75 -57.82 7.14
CA LYS A 51 0.57 -57.24 8.48
C LYS A 51 1.10 -55.81 8.55
N ILE A 52 2.26 -55.55 7.97
CA ILE A 52 2.91 -54.23 8.08
C ILE A 52 2.37 -53.25 7.06
N VAL A 53 1.97 -53.73 5.89
CA VAL A 53 1.16 -52.93 4.97
C VAL A 53 -0.09 -52.42 5.70
N ARG A 54 -0.77 -53.28 6.47
CA ARG A 54 -1.94 -52.86 7.27
C ARG A 54 -1.61 -51.87 8.38
N ASP A 55 -0.47 -52.04 9.05
CA ASP A 55 0.01 -51.15 10.10
C ASP A 55 0.32 -49.75 9.51
N VAL A 56 1.05 -49.68 8.39
CA VAL A 56 1.34 -48.41 7.67
C VAL A 56 0.04 -47.75 7.20
N LEU A 57 -0.89 -48.52 6.62
CA LEU A 57 -2.19 -47.98 6.23
C LEU A 57 -3.05 -47.57 7.44
N ALA A 58 -2.87 -48.19 8.61
CA ALA A 58 -3.55 -47.75 9.83
C ALA A 58 -2.98 -46.42 10.33
N GLU A 59 -1.66 -46.23 10.25
CA GLU A 59 -1.02 -44.96 10.57
C GLU A 59 -1.46 -43.85 9.62
N LEU A 60 -1.47 -44.09 8.31
CA LEU A 60 -1.96 -43.11 7.33
C LEU A 60 -3.46 -42.77 7.52
N ALA A 61 -4.25 -43.75 7.97
CA ALA A 61 -5.66 -43.53 8.31
C ALA A 61 -5.82 -42.72 9.60
N ALA A 62 -5.00 -43.00 10.62
CA ALA A 62 -4.97 -42.22 11.87
C ALA A 62 -4.51 -40.77 11.63
N GLU A 63 -3.68 -40.54 10.61
CA GLU A 63 -3.27 -39.21 10.15
C GLU A 63 -4.34 -38.50 9.29
N GLY A 64 -5.47 -39.15 9.03
CA GLY A 64 -6.57 -38.61 8.22
C GLY A 64 -6.29 -38.52 6.72
N LEU A 65 -5.21 -39.14 6.22
CA LEU A 65 -4.83 -39.10 4.81
C LEU A 65 -5.62 -40.11 3.97
N ILE A 66 -6.10 -41.19 4.58
CA ILE A 66 -6.89 -42.23 3.92
C ILE A 66 -8.03 -42.73 4.80
N GLU A 67 -9.07 -43.28 4.18
CA GLU A 67 -10.21 -43.94 4.81
C GLU A 67 -10.19 -45.44 4.46
N LYS A 68 -10.29 -46.31 5.46
CA LYS A 68 -10.38 -47.76 5.24
C LYS A 68 -11.85 -48.17 5.05
N LYS A 69 -12.23 -48.57 3.84
CA LYS A 69 -13.57 -49.07 3.54
C LYS A 69 -13.59 -50.60 3.63
N PRO A 70 -14.38 -51.19 4.55
CA PRO A 70 -14.44 -52.65 4.73
C PRO A 70 -14.76 -53.36 3.41
N ARG A 71 -13.97 -54.37 3.05
CA ARG A 71 -14.11 -55.20 1.82
C ARG A 71 -13.92 -54.47 0.47
N ILE A 72 -13.55 -53.19 0.47
CA ILE A 72 -13.38 -52.39 -0.76
C ILE A 72 -11.93 -51.92 -0.92
N GLY A 73 -11.25 -51.55 0.18
CA GLY A 73 -9.85 -51.12 0.16
C GLY A 73 -9.63 -49.81 0.93
N SER A 74 -8.45 -49.22 0.78
CA SER A 74 -8.14 -47.90 1.35
C SER A 74 -8.33 -46.83 0.29
N VAL A 75 -9.07 -45.77 0.60
CA VAL A 75 -9.33 -44.65 -0.31
C VAL A 75 -8.63 -43.40 0.22
N VAL A 76 -8.12 -42.54 -0.65
CA VAL A 76 -7.56 -41.25 -0.23
C VAL A 76 -8.68 -40.40 0.35
N SER A 77 -8.51 -39.95 1.60
CA SER A 77 -9.52 -39.14 2.27
C SER A 77 -9.74 -37.84 1.50
N GLN A 78 -10.99 -37.41 1.38
CA GLN A 78 -11.26 -35.99 1.24
C GLN A 78 -10.78 -35.35 2.54
N ARG A 79 -9.58 -34.75 2.51
CA ARG A 79 -9.36 -33.59 3.38
C ARG A 79 -10.46 -32.62 2.96
N SER A 80 -11.54 -32.55 3.74
CA SER A 80 -12.06 -31.23 4.03
C SER A 80 -10.86 -30.50 4.58
N GLU A 81 -10.27 -29.58 3.79
CA GLU A 81 -9.61 -28.46 4.45
C GLU A 81 -10.61 -28.02 5.52
N PRO A 82 -10.24 -27.97 6.81
CA PRO A 82 -11.17 -27.48 7.83
C PRO A 82 -11.75 -26.20 7.28
N GLU A 83 -13.08 -26.13 7.15
CA GLU A 83 -13.79 -25.12 6.37
C GLU A 83 -13.20 -23.75 6.71
N ARG A 84 -12.30 -23.25 5.86
CA ARG A 84 -11.52 -22.06 6.19
C ARG A 84 -12.45 -20.89 6.02
N VAL A 85 -12.53 -20.05 7.03
CA VAL A 85 -13.21 -18.77 6.88
C VAL A 85 -12.42 -17.95 5.88
N VAL A 86 -13.05 -17.55 4.78
CA VAL A 86 -12.43 -16.65 3.79
C VAL A 86 -12.81 -15.23 4.15
N VAL A 87 -11.80 -14.39 4.40
CA VAL A 87 -11.92 -12.95 4.59
C VAL A 87 -11.44 -12.25 3.33
N LYS A 88 -12.27 -11.41 2.73
CA LYS A 88 -11.94 -10.65 1.52
C LYS A 88 -11.44 -9.27 1.87
N LEU A 89 -10.19 -8.97 1.50
CA LEU A 89 -9.56 -7.67 1.72
C LEU A 89 -9.54 -6.86 0.43
N GLY A 90 -10.35 -5.81 0.35
CA GLY A 90 -10.30 -4.84 -0.75
C GLY A 90 -9.11 -3.89 -0.62
N HIS A 91 -8.31 -3.71 -1.66
CA HIS A 91 -7.16 -2.78 -1.60
C HIS A 91 -6.86 -2.09 -2.93
N HIS A 92 -6.06 -1.02 -2.87
CA HIS A 92 -5.43 -0.40 -4.06
C HIS A 92 -4.38 -1.33 -4.66
N GLY A 93 -4.21 -1.31 -5.97
CA GLY A 93 -3.16 -2.10 -6.63
C GLY A 93 -1.75 -1.75 -6.13
N SER A 94 -1.50 -0.48 -5.78
CA SER A 94 -0.21 -0.01 -5.25
C SER A 94 0.11 -0.52 -3.83
N THR A 95 -0.92 -0.74 -3.00
CA THR A 95 -0.77 -1.17 -1.60
C THR A 95 0.11 -2.42 -1.46
N MET A 96 0.04 -3.32 -2.44
CA MET A 96 0.82 -4.56 -2.46
C MET A 96 2.33 -4.32 -2.38
N GLN A 97 2.82 -3.31 -3.10
CA GLN A 97 4.24 -2.95 -3.12
C GLN A 97 4.59 -2.01 -1.96
N GLU A 98 3.70 -1.09 -1.63
CA GLU A 98 3.95 -0.05 -0.62
C GLU A 98 4.02 -0.62 0.81
N SER A 99 3.28 -1.68 1.12
CA SER A 99 3.16 -2.20 2.50
C SER A 99 3.72 -3.61 2.73
N ALA A 100 4.33 -4.23 1.72
CA ALA A 100 4.68 -5.65 1.74
C ALA A 100 3.47 -6.56 2.09
N LEU A 101 2.28 -6.18 1.63
CA LEU A 101 1.00 -6.79 2.01
C LEU A 101 1.01 -8.32 1.89
N LYS A 102 1.59 -8.85 0.81
CA LYS A 102 1.72 -10.31 0.62
C LYS A 102 2.42 -11.02 1.78
N ALA A 103 3.52 -10.45 2.29
CA ALA A 103 4.25 -11.02 3.43
C ALA A 103 3.45 -10.89 4.73
N LEU A 104 2.75 -9.76 4.91
CA LEU A 104 1.87 -9.54 6.07
C LEU A 104 0.72 -10.55 6.10
N LEU A 105 0.03 -10.74 4.97
CA LEU A 105 -1.06 -11.71 4.85
C LEU A 105 -0.58 -13.14 5.08
N ALA A 106 0.58 -13.52 4.55
CA ALA A 106 1.17 -14.83 4.83
C ALA A 106 1.47 -15.04 6.33
N GLY A 107 1.95 -14.00 7.02
CA GLY A 107 2.15 -14.04 8.47
C GLY A 107 0.83 -14.18 9.25
N PHE A 108 -0.23 -13.49 8.80
CA PHE A 108 -1.57 -13.61 9.38
C PHE A 108 -2.12 -15.02 9.24
N GLU A 109 -2.08 -15.60 8.03
CA GLU A 109 -2.57 -16.96 7.77
C GLU A 109 -1.75 -18.03 8.51
N ALA A 110 -0.46 -17.79 8.75
CA ALA A 110 0.35 -18.67 9.58
C ALA A 110 -0.06 -18.63 11.06
N LEU A 111 -0.46 -17.46 11.58
CA LEU A 111 -0.92 -17.29 12.95
C LEU A 111 -2.37 -17.78 13.14
N TYR A 112 -3.21 -17.62 12.12
CA TYR A 112 -4.62 -18.00 12.10
C TYR A 112 -4.91 -18.98 10.96
N PRO A 113 -4.46 -20.24 11.04
CA PRO A 113 -4.55 -21.21 9.92
C PRO A 113 -5.99 -21.61 9.52
N HIS A 114 -6.98 -21.21 10.32
CA HIS A 114 -8.41 -21.40 10.05
C HIS A 114 -9.01 -20.24 9.24
N ILE A 115 -8.28 -19.13 9.08
CA ILE A 115 -8.68 -17.97 8.27
C ILE A 115 -7.79 -17.91 7.04
N ARG A 116 -8.41 -17.77 5.87
CA ARG A 116 -7.73 -17.47 4.62
C ARG A 116 -8.08 -16.06 4.20
N VAL A 117 -7.10 -15.28 3.77
CA VAL A 117 -7.34 -13.94 3.23
C VAL A 117 -7.34 -14.02 1.72
N GLN A 118 -8.41 -13.55 1.11
CA GLN A 118 -8.50 -13.31 -0.33
C GLN A 118 -8.32 -11.81 -0.58
N ASP A 119 -7.21 -11.41 -1.17
CA ASP A 119 -7.01 -10.04 -1.60
C ASP A 119 -7.83 -9.75 -2.87
N VAL A 120 -8.45 -8.57 -2.89
CA VAL A 120 -9.29 -8.08 -3.98
C VAL A 120 -8.78 -6.70 -4.36
N THR A 121 -8.14 -6.59 -5.52
CA THR A 121 -7.78 -5.28 -6.06
C THR A 121 -9.07 -4.57 -6.50
N LEU A 122 -9.34 -3.42 -5.89
CA LEU A 122 -10.55 -2.64 -6.15
C LEU A 122 -10.40 -1.86 -7.47
N PRO A 123 -11.46 -1.75 -8.29
CA PRO A 123 -11.41 -1.04 -9.58
C PRO A 123 -11.41 0.49 -9.41
N GLY A 124 -11.79 0.97 -8.23
CA GLY A 124 -11.84 2.37 -7.85
C GLY A 124 -12.22 2.48 -6.37
N HIS A 125 -12.05 3.67 -5.80
CA HIS A 125 -12.13 3.89 -4.35
C HIS A 125 -13.10 5.00 -3.96
N ASP A 126 -13.78 5.57 -4.94
CA ASP A 126 -14.90 6.47 -4.71
C ASP A 126 -16.05 5.74 -3.98
N PRO A 127 -16.79 6.42 -3.08
CA PRO A 127 -17.93 5.83 -2.38
C PRO A 127 -18.94 5.18 -3.32
N GLU A 128 -19.22 5.79 -4.47
CA GLU A 128 -20.14 5.28 -5.50
C GLU A 128 -19.74 3.89 -6.02
N VAL A 129 -18.43 3.63 -6.15
CA VAL A 129 -17.87 2.35 -6.59
C VAL A 129 -17.85 1.34 -5.45
N LEU A 130 -17.49 1.77 -4.24
CA LEU A 130 -17.30 0.88 -3.09
C LEU A 130 -18.60 0.50 -2.38
N LYS A 131 -19.62 1.35 -2.43
CA LYS A 131 -20.91 1.11 -1.76
C LYS A 131 -21.56 -0.22 -2.16
N PRO A 132 -21.64 -0.61 -3.45
CA PRO A 132 -22.11 -1.95 -3.83
C PRO A 132 -21.23 -3.08 -3.27
N TYR A 133 -19.91 -2.90 -3.21
CA TYR A 133 -19.00 -3.92 -2.66
C TYR A 133 -19.24 -4.14 -1.17
N LEU A 134 -19.44 -3.05 -0.42
CA LEU A 134 -19.75 -3.10 1.01
C LEU A 134 -21.15 -3.68 1.26
N ALA A 135 -22.16 -3.15 0.58
CA ALA A 135 -23.56 -3.53 0.78
C ALA A 135 -23.85 -5.00 0.44
N HIS A 136 -23.18 -5.55 -0.59
CA HIS A 136 -23.34 -6.95 -1.00
C HIS A 136 -22.31 -7.91 -0.38
N GLY A 137 -21.49 -7.46 0.57
CA GLY A 137 -20.49 -8.30 1.23
C GLY A 137 -19.46 -8.89 0.26
N LEU A 138 -19.12 -8.15 -0.81
CA LEU A 138 -18.08 -8.55 -1.75
C LEU A 138 -16.68 -8.37 -1.17
N ILE A 139 -16.54 -7.52 -0.15
CA ILE A 139 -15.34 -7.33 0.67
C ILE A 139 -15.72 -7.29 2.15
N ASP A 140 -14.85 -7.80 3.01
CA ASP A 140 -15.05 -7.88 4.46
C ASP A 140 -14.24 -6.81 5.20
N ALA A 141 -13.05 -6.49 4.68
CA ALA A 141 -12.21 -5.38 5.10
C ALA A 141 -11.70 -4.63 3.87
N LEU A 142 -11.23 -3.39 4.04
CA LEU A 142 -10.65 -2.63 2.95
C LEU A 142 -9.59 -1.63 3.42
N THR A 143 -8.64 -1.32 2.54
CA THR A 143 -7.75 -0.16 2.71
C THR A 143 -8.39 1.09 2.12
N LEU A 144 -8.36 2.20 2.86
CA LEU A 144 -8.82 3.52 2.41
C LEU A 144 -7.76 4.55 2.76
N ASN A 145 -7.57 5.57 1.92
CA ASN A 145 -6.83 6.75 2.32
C ASN A 145 -7.71 7.80 3.03
N ASP A 146 -7.10 8.85 3.57
CA ASP A 146 -7.80 9.90 4.30
C ASP A 146 -8.81 10.67 3.44
N ALA A 147 -8.51 10.89 2.16
CA ALA A 147 -9.42 11.56 1.22
C ALA A 147 -10.64 10.68 0.89
N GLU A 148 -10.42 9.38 0.70
CA GLU A 148 -11.48 8.40 0.47
C GLU A 148 -12.41 8.29 1.68
N LEU A 149 -11.87 8.17 2.90
CA LEU A 149 -12.70 8.14 4.09
C LEU A 149 -13.50 9.44 4.27
N ARG A 150 -12.92 10.58 3.92
CA ARG A 150 -13.63 11.87 3.92
C ARG A 150 -14.77 11.88 2.91
N ALA A 151 -14.55 11.38 1.69
CA ALA A 151 -15.60 11.23 0.68
C ALA A 151 -16.79 10.41 1.22
N PHE A 152 -16.51 9.31 1.93
CA PHE A 152 -17.53 8.51 2.60
C PHE A 152 -18.32 9.30 3.64
N GLY A 153 -17.65 10.19 4.39
CA GLY A 153 -18.31 11.11 5.32
C GLY A 153 -19.20 12.12 4.61
N GLU A 154 -18.72 12.72 3.53
CA GLU A 154 -19.45 13.72 2.72
C GLU A 154 -20.71 13.13 2.07
N THR A 155 -20.68 11.87 1.62
CA THR A 155 -21.83 11.21 0.98
C THR A 155 -22.76 10.50 1.97
N GLY A 156 -22.43 10.47 3.26
CA GLY A 156 -23.18 9.73 4.28
C GLY A 156 -23.01 8.22 4.20
N ASP A 157 -22.04 7.72 3.44
CA ASP A 157 -21.77 6.27 3.28
C ASP A 157 -20.82 5.72 4.35
N ALA A 158 -20.27 6.58 5.22
CA ALA A 158 -19.40 6.21 6.34
C ALA A 158 -20.03 5.17 7.29
N ASP A 159 -21.36 5.12 7.39
CA ASP A 159 -22.09 4.10 8.15
C ASP A 159 -21.92 2.68 7.61
N GLY A 160 -21.43 2.50 6.38
CA GLY A 160 -21.03 1.19 5.85
C GLY A 160 -19.79 0.60 6.52
N LEU A 161 -19.06 1.38 7.33
CA LEU A 161 -17.88 0.95 8.07
C LEU A 161 -18.21 0.73 9.55
N LEU A 162 -17.53 -0.24 10.17
CA LEU A 162 -17.61 -0.46 11.61
C LEU A 162 -16.75 0.56 12.36
N PRO A 163 -17.25 1.12 13.47
CA PRO A 163 -16.41 1.78 14.46
C PRO A 163 -15.36 0.81 15.01
N LEU A 164 -14.12 1.28 15.13
CA LEU A 164 -12.97 0.51 15.59
C LEU A 164 -12.38 1.14 16.84
N GLU A 165 -11.68 0.33 17.64
CA GLU A 165 -10.92 0.83 18.77
C GLU A 165 -9.62 1.49 18.30
N GLY A 166 -9.29 2.62 18.93
CA GLY A 166 -8.04 3.33 18.68
C GLY A 166 -6.85 2.64 19.33
N ASP A 167 -5.67 2.85 18.74
CA ASP A 167 -4.39 2.40 19.30
C ASP A 167 -3.67 3.60 19.93
N PRO A 168 -3.38 3.60 21.26
CA PRO A 168 -2.70 4.70 21.93
C PRO A 168 -1.26 4.90 21.43
N ASP A 169 -0.62 3.87 20.86
CA ASP A 169 0.72 3.96 20.31
C ASP A 169 0.74 4.55 18.90
N CYS A 170 -0.43 4.68 18.24
CA CYS A 170 -0.56 5.37 16.96
C CYS A 170 -0.34 6.89 17.10
N TYR A 171 0.14 7.52 16.02
CA TYR A 171 0.21 8.97 15.96
C TYR A 171 -1.20 9.61 16.00
N PRO A 172 -1.46 10.60 16.87
CA PRO A 172 -2.78 11.22 17.00
C PRO A 172 -3.31 11.85 15.71
N PHE A 173 -2.43 12.44 14.89
CA PHE A 173 -2.84 13.05 13.61
C PHE A 173 -3.34 12.01 12.60
N LEU A 174 -2.88 10.76 12.68
CA LEU A 174 -3.36 9.67 11.83
C LEU A 174 -4.71 9.15 12.33
N THR A 175 -4.88 9.01 13.63
CA THR A 175 -6.17 8.65 14.24
C THR A 175 -7.24 9.68 13.88
N GLY A 176 -6.90 10.97 13.95
CA GLY A 176 -7.78 12.05 13.52
C GLY A 176 -8.17 11.95 12.04
N ALA A 177 -7.19 11.70 11.15
CA ALA A 177 -7.45 11.53 9.71
C ALA A 177 -8.34 10.32 9.38
N MET A 178 -8.33 9.29 10.22
CA MET A 178 -9.15 8.09 10.05
C MET A 178 -10.48 8.11 10.84
N THR A 179 -10.84 9.27 11.40
CA THR A 179 -12.07 9.47 12.16
C THR A 179 -13.10 10.21 11.32
N SER A 180 -14.34 9.72 11.31
CA SER A 180 -15.48 10.39 10.68
C SER A 180 -16.72 10.24 11.57
N GLY A 181 -17.54 11.30 11.66
CA GLY A 181 -18.69 11.31 12.56
C GLY A 181 -18.36 11.09 14.05
N GLY A 182 -17.13 11.42 14.48
CA GLY A 182 -16.66 11.22 15.85
C GLY A 182 -16.23 9.78 16.19
N ALA A 183 -16.27 8.86 15.22
CA ALA A 183 -15.83 7.47 15.39
C ALA A 183 -14.62 7.17 14.50
N LEU A 184 -13.68 6.36 15.02
CA LEU A 184 -12.59 5.82 14.20
C LEU A 184 -13.16 4.74 13.27
N LEU A 185 -13.13 4.98 11.96
CA LEU A 185 -13.73 4.07 10.96
C LEU A 185 -12.69 3.26 10.18
N ALA A 186 -11.42 3.63 10.30
CA ALA A 186 -10.31 2.86 9.78
C ALA A 186 -9.14 2.89 10.77
N ARG A 187 -8.49 1.75 11.04
CA ARG A 187 -7.27 1.75 11.86
C ARG A 187 -6.09 2.25 11.01
N PRO A 188 -5.34 3.26 11.45
CA PRO A 188 -4.18 3.75 10.70
C PRO A 188 -3.18 2.62 10.40
N PHE A 189 -2.81 2.49 9.13
CA PHE A 189 -1.96 1.41 8.64
C PHE A 189 -0.58 1.92 8.23
N THR A 190 -0.53 2.91 7.35
CA THR A 190 0.71 3.58 6.94
C THR A 190 0.43 5.05 6.64
N PHE A 191 1.49 5.86 6.58
CA PHE A 191 1.36 7.24 6.11
C PHE A 191 2.57 7.65 5.29
N SER A 192 2.43 8.75 4.56
CA SER A 192 3.52 9.26 3.75
C SER A 192 3.39 10.77 3.51
N PRO A 193 4.33 11.59 4.00
CA PRO A 193 4.46 12.98 3.56
C PRO A 193 5.02 13.05 2.13
N THR A 194 4.77 14.17 1.48
CA THR A 194 5.49 14.56 0.27
C THR A 194 6.87 15.09 0.64
N ILE A 195 7.90 14.69 -0.10
CA ILE A 195 9.30 15.01 0.16
C ILE A 195 10.06 15.31 -1.13
N LEU A 196 11.23 15.92 -1.00
CA LEU A 196 12.20 16.06 -2.07
C LEU A 196 13.15 14.85 -2.04
N CYS A 197 13.32 14.18 -3.17
CA CYS A 197 14.32 13.13 -3.38
C CYS A 197 15.36 13.65 -4.38
N TYR A 198 16.65 13.42 -4.13
CA TYR A 198 17.73 13.93 -4.97
C TYR A 198 18.88 12.92 -5.14
N ASN A 199 19.52 12.98 -6.31
CA ASN A 199 20.65 12.12 -6.66
C ASN A 199 21.95 12.76 -6.16
N ARG A 200 22.63 12.11 -5.21
CA ARG A 200 23.84 12.65 -4.57
C ARG A 200 25.04 12.73 -5.50
N GLU A 201 25.13 11.82 -6.46
CA GLU A 201 26.22 11.82 -7.46
C GLU A 201 26.13 13.05 -8.35
N HIS A 202 24.93 13.40 -8.83
CA HIS A 202 24.74 14.58 -9.67
C HIS A 202 25.12 15.89 -8.96
N PHE A 203 24.84 15.99 -7.66
CA PHE A 203 25.27 17.13 -6.84
C PHE A 203 26.78 17.17 -6.65
N ARG A 204 27.41 16.02 -6.39
CA ARG A 204 28.86 15.90 -6.25
C ARG A 204 29.59 16.25 -7.55
N GLU A 205 29.10 15.80 -8.70
CA GLU A 205 29.64 16.12 -10.03
C GLU A 205 29.69 17.63 -10.31
N ARG A 206 28.74 18.40 -9.74
CA ARG A 206 28.66 19.85 -9.92
C ARG A 206 29.22 20.64 -8.73
N GLU A 207 29.83 19.95 -7.77
CA GLU A 207 30.38 20.53 -6.53
C GLU A 207 29.33 21.39 -5.79
N MET A 208 28.09 20.88 -5.73
CA MET A 208 26.95 21.55 -5.13
C MET A 208 26.60 20.98 -3.75
N TRP A 209 26.16 21.86 -2.85
CA TRP A 209 25.57 21.46 -1.58
C TRP A 209 24.25 20.72 -1.79
N GLU A 210 24.06 19.63 -1.05
CA GLU A 210 22.83 18.83 -1.08
C GLU A 210 21.64 19.62 -0.47
N PRO A 211 20.39 19.33 -0.88
CA PRO A 211 19.21 20.01 -0.34
C PRO A 211 19.00 19.81 1.17
N ASP A 212 18.54 20.86 1.84
CA ASP A 212 18.20 20.85 3.27
C ASP A 212 16.92 21.64 3.58
N SER A 213 16.60 21.82 4.87
CA SER A 213 15.38 22.49 5.33
C SER A 213 15.38 24.00 5.12
N SER A 214 16.49 24.61 4.72
CA SER A 214 16.59 26.05 4.45
C SER A 214 16.12 26.42 3.04
N TRP A 215 16.05 25.45 2.13
CA TRP A 215 15.72 25.68 0.72
C TRP A 215 14.30 26.21 0.53
N GLY A 216 14.18 27.25 -0.28
CA GLY A 216 12.93 27.66 -0.93
C GLY A 216 12.85 27.12 -2.36
N TRP A 217 11.72 27.38 -3.01
CA TRP A 217 11.51 26.94 -4.39
C TRP A 217 12.48 27.59 -5.38
N ASP A 218 12.88 28.84 -5.16
CA ASP A 218 13.83 29.51 -6.06
C ASP A 218 15.23 28.90 -5.97
N GLU A 219 15.69 28.49 -4.76
CA GLU A 219 16.93 27.73 -4.60
C GLU A 219 16.85 26.37 -5.30
N LEU A 220 15.73 25.65 -5.17
CA LEU A 220 15.53 24.38 -5.86
C LEU A 220 15.62 24.57 -7.38
N LEU A 221 14.94 25.58 -7.92
CA LEU A 221 14.91 25.80 -9.37
C LEU A 221 16.27 26.26 -9.90
N GLY A 222 16.98 27.12 -9.16
CA GLY A 222 18.36 27.49 -9.51
C GLY A 222 19.32 26.30 -9.47
N ALA A 223 19.14 25.38 -8.51
CA ALA A 223 19.89 24.12 -8.49
C ALA A 223 19.51 23.21 -9.66
N ALA A 224 18.22 23.12 -10.02
CA ALA A 224 17.74 22.34 -11.16
C ALA A 224 18.34 22.85 -12.49
N ASP A 225 18.41 24.16 -12.69
CA ASP A 225 19.02 24.77 -13.87
C ASP A 225 20.49 24.36 -14.01
N ARG A 226 21.25 24.36 -12.90
CA ARG A 226 22.66 23.94 -12.88
C ARG A 226 22.86 22.44 -13.09
N LEU A 227 21.93 21.61 -12.60
CA LEU A 227 22.01 20.15 -12.66
C LEU A 227 21.53 19.57 -13.98
N THR A 228 20.77 20.36 -14.76
CA THR A 228 20.28 19.96 -16.08
C THR A 228 21.44 19.78 -17.06
N VAL A 229 21.44 18.67 -17.78
CA VAL A 229 22.35 18.40 -18.90
C VAL A 229 21.48 18.07 -20.13
N PRO A 230 21.50 18.92 -21.18
CA PRO A 230 20.67 18.73 -22.36
C PRO A 230 20.79 17.32 -22.94
N GLN A 231 19.65 16.73 -23.30
CA GLN A 231 19.54 15.36 -23.87
C GLN A 231 20.00 14.21 -22.96
N GLU A 232 20.41 14.49 -21.73
CA GLU A 232 20.91 13.48 -20.80
C GLU A 232 20.03 13.37 -19.55
N ARG A 233 19.86 14.49 -18.82
CA ARG A 233 19.12 14.55 -17.56
C ARG A 233 18.47 15.91 -17.32
N ALA A 234 17.28 15.89 -16.73
CA ALA A 234 16.65 17.08 -16.20
C ALA A 234 17.07 17.31 -14.74
N GLY A 235 17.23 18.57 -14.34
CA GLY A 235 17.56 18.92 -12.96
C GLY A 235 16.44 18.60 -11.97
N PHE A 236 15.18 18.76 -12.39
CA PHE A 236 14.02 18.58 -11.53
C PHE A 236 12.75 18.21 -12.32
N HIS A 237 11.92 17.34 -11.77
CA HIS A 237 10.59 17.04 -12.31
C HIS A 237 9.63 16.47 -11.26
N PHE A 238 8.31 16.58 -11.50
CA PHE A 238 7.27 15.89 -10.75
C PHE A 238 5.96 15.77 -11.54
N SER A 239 5.06 14.90 -11.07
CA SER A 239 3.75 14.62 -11.66
C SER A 239 2.75 15.78 -11.56
N ALA A 240 2.92 16.81 -12.39
CA ALA A 240 2.17 18.06 -12.28
C ALA A 240 0.65 17.96 -12.50
N THR A 241 0.15 16.86 -13.05
CA THR A 241 -1.29 16.65 -13.25
C THR A 241 -1.99 16.03 -12.04
N GLN A 242 -1.25 15.60 -11.02
CA GLN A 242 -1.83 14.96 -9.84
C GLN A 242 -2.36 15.98 -8.84
N ARG A 243 -3.58 15.75 -8.34
CA ARG A 243 -4.22 16.55 -7.27
C ARG A 243 -3.28 16.81 -6.10
N ASN A 244 -2.61 15.77 -5.61
CA ASN A 244 -1.75 15.85 -4.43
C ASN A 244 -0.54 16.76 -4.66
N ARG A 245 -0.09 16.93 -5.91
CA ARG A 245 0.97 17.87 -6.24
C ARG A 245 0.45 19.30 -6.22
N LEU A 246 -0.69 19.59 -6.85
CA LEU A 246 -1.32 20.90 -6.75
C LEU A 246 -1.62 21.29 -5.29
N ALA A 247 -2.18 20.38 -4.49
CA ALA A 247 -2.54 20.62 -3.10
C ALA A 247 -1.35 21.08 -2.24
N VAL A 248 -0.13 20.57 -2.48
CA VAL A 248 1.08 21.04 -1.79
C VAL A 248 1.29 22.54 -1.97
N PHE A 249 1.21 23.04 -3.20
CA PHE A 249 1.45 24.45 -3.49
C PHE A 249 0.37 25.35 -2.91
N LEU A 250 -0.88 24.90 -2.94
CA LEU A 250 -2.00 25.62 -2.31
C LEU A 250 -1.80 25.72 -0.79
N LEU A 251 -1.44 24.61 -0.14
CA LEU A 251 -1.17 24.55 1.29
C LEU A 251 0.03 25.42 1.69
N GLN A 252 1.14 25.35 0.94
CA GLN A 252 2.32 26.18 1.19
C GLN A 252 2.09 27.67 0.91
N ASN A 253 1.04 28.02 0.17
CA ASN A 253 0.62 29.40 0.00
C ASN A 253 -0.40 29.85 1.06
N GLY A 254 -0.69 29.03 2.07
CA GLY A 254 -1.69 29.31 3.10
C GLY A 254 -3.12 29.44 2.54
N ALA A 255 -3.41 28.79 1.41
CA ALA A 255 -4.73 28.84 0.79
C ALA A 255 -5.76 28.09 1.63
N LYS A 256 -6.99 28.62 1.63
CA LYS A 256 -8.21 27.95 2.09
C LYS A 256 -9.32 28.32 1.12
N ALA A 257 -10.29 27.44 0.95
CA ALA A 257 -11.49 27.70 0.17
C ALA A 257 -12.23 28.88 0.79
N GLU A 258 -12.31 29.97 0.04
CA GLU A 258 -13.15 31.12 0.36
C GLU A 258 -14.48 30.94 -0.36
N ARG A 259 -15.58 31.33 0.29
CA ARG A 259 -16.93 31.15 -0.26
C ARG A 259 -17.71 32.46 -0.22
N ASP A 260 -18.62 32.63 -1.17
CA ASP A 260 -19.58 33.72 -1.15
C ASP A 260 -20.78 33.40 -0.24
N ALA A 261 -21.73 34.35 -0.14
CA ALA A 261 -22.92 34.20 0.69
C ALA A 261 -23.84 33.04 0.27
N ALA A 262 -23.71 32.53 -0.97
CA ALA A 262 -24.45 31.39 -1.48
C ALA A 262 -23.67 30.07 -1.35
N GLY A 263 -22.50 30.08 -0.70
CA GLY A 263 -21.65 28.91 -0.49
C GLY A 263 -20.77 28.54 -1.69
N ARG A 264 -20.81 29.32 -2.79
CA ARG A 264 -19.98 29.06 -3.97
C ARG A 264 -18.54 29.47 -3.71
N LEU A 265 -17.60 28.75 -4.31
CA LEU A 265 -16.18 29.10 -4.20
C LEU A 265 -15.92 30.50 -4.78
N ARG A 266 -15.07 31.27 -4.11
CA ARG A 266 -14.45 32.49 -4.63
C ARG A 266 -13.07 32.13 -5.15
N MET A 267 -12.67 32.72 -6.27
CA MET A 267 -11.35 32.51 -6.87
C MET A 267 -10.61 33.82 -7.10
N HIS A 268 -11.29 34.86 -7.57
CA HIS A 268 -10.68 36.18 -7.75
C HIS A 268 -10.13 36.71 -6.42
N ASP A 269 -8.91 37.26 -6.48
CA ASP A 269 -8.20 37.87 -5.35
C ASP A 269 -7.98 36.96 -4.13
N THR A 270 -8.03 35.64 -4.32
CA THR A 270 -7.82 34.67 -3.23
C THR A 270 -6.37 34.18 -3.15
N ARG A 271 -5.98 33.69 -1.97
CA ARG A 271 -4.72 32.95 -1.80
C ARG A 271 -4.69 31.64 -2.60
N MET A 272 -5.87 31.08 -2.90
CA MET A 272 -6.01 29.91 -3.76
C MET A 272 -5.48 30.21 -5.16
N LEU A 273 -5.99 31.27 -5.80
CA LEU A 273 -5.54 31.70 -7.12
C LEU A 273 -4.04 32.03 -7.14
N ALA A 274 -3.53 32.72 -6.12
CA ALA A 274 -2.10 33.02 -6.01
C ALA A 274 -1.25 31.72 -5.97
N GLY A 275 -1.71 30.69 -5.27
CA GLY A 275 -1.04 29.38 -5.24
C GLY A 275 -1.08 28.68 -6.60
N ILE A 276 -2.19 28.74 -7.32
CA ILE A 276 -2.34 28.18 -8.68
C ILE A 276 -1.44 28.91 -9.67
N ARG A 277 -1.34 30.24 -9.58
CA ARG A 277 -0.42 31.04 -10.41
C ARG A 277 1.03 30.60 -10.21
N ARG A 278 1.47 30.45 -8.94
CA ARG A 278 2.83 29.98 -8.64
C ARG A 278 3.06 28.56 -9.12
N TYR A 279 2.06 27.68 -8.99
CA TYR A 279 2.13 26.32 -9.54
C TYR A 279 2.29 26.34 -11.06
N LYS A 280 1.53 27.19 -11.75
CA LYS A 280 1.60 27.37 -13.21
C LYS A 280 2.97 27.83 -13.68
N GLU A 281 3.52 28.86 -13.05
CA GLU A 281 4.87 29.37 -13.36
C GLU A 281 5.91 28.26 -13.28
N ILE A 282 5.88 27.46 -12.21
CA ILE A 282 6.84 26.37 -12.03
C ILE A 282 6.65 25.26 -13.07
N VAL A 283 5.42 24.82 -13.30
CA VAL A 283 5.11 23.71 -14.19
C VAL A 283 5.35 24.08 -15.66
N MET A 284 4.96 25.28 -16.08
CA MET A 284 5.00 25.69 -17.48
C MET A 284 6.32 26.32 -17.89
N ASP A 285 6.94 27.12 -17.02
CA ASP A 285 8.08 27.95 -17.40
C ASP A 285 9.42 27.38 -16.92
N ARG A 286 9.41 26.57 -15.85
CA ARG A 286 10.64 26.15 -15.15
C ARG A 286 10.85 24.63 -15.09
N MET A 287 9.84 23.83 -15.35
CA MET A 287 9.96 22.38 -15.35
C MET A 287 10.24 21.86 -16.76
N ALA A 288 11.19 20.92 -16.88
CA ALA A 288 11.49 20.30 -18.16
C ALA A 288 10.22 19.62 -18.73
N PRO A 289 9.89 19.85 -20.02
CA PRO A 289 8.76 19.19 -20.67
C PRO A 289 9.12 17.73 -20.95
N LEU A 290 8.88 16.86 -19.97
CA LEU A 290 8.99 15.42 -20.15
C LEU A 290 7.67 14.91 -20.74
N ILE A 291 7.79 13.92 -21.62
CA ILE A 291 6.63 13.29 -22.25
C ILE A 291 5.66 12.84 -21.15
N SER A 292 4.40 13.25 -21.29
CA SER A 292 3.25 12.89 -20.47
C SER A 292 3.37 11.50 -19.84
N GLU A 293 3.33 11.45 -18.49
CA GLU A 293 3.33 10.21 -17.68
C GLU A 293 2.26 9.21 -18.14
N ARG A 294 1.14 9.71 -18.71
CA ARG A 294 0.04 8.88 -19.21
C ARG A 294 0.32 8.24 -20.57
N ASP A 295 1.09 8.88 -21.44
CA ASP A 295 1.26 8.44 -22.83
C ASP A 295 2.50 7.57 -23.03
N ALA A 296 3.55 7.78 -22.23
CA ALA A 296 4.79 7.00 -22.30
C ALA A 296 4.89 5.88 -21.25
N GLY A 297 4.02 5.88 -20.23
CA GLY A 297 3.96 4.84 -19.20
C GLY A 297 5.09 4.86 -18.16
N PHE A 298 5.91 5.92 -18.11
CA PHE A 298 7.00 6.06 -17.15
C PHE A 298 6.57 6.82 -15.91
N ARG A 299 6.98 6.33 -14.73
CA ARG A 299 6.84 7.06 -13.47
C ARG A 299 8.04 7.98 -13.21
N VAL A 300 7.83 9.09 -12.50
CA VAL A 300 8.92 10.01 -12.10
C VAL A 300 10.03 9.26 -11.35
N GLU A 301 9.65 8.32 -10.47
CA GLU A 301 10.63 7.53 -9.73
C GLU A 301 11.46 6.59 -10.62
N GLU A 302 10.90 6.09 -11.73
CA GLU A 302 11.62 5.25 -12.69
C GLU A 302 12.63 6.08 -13.49
N LEU A 303 12.26 7.30 -13.91
CA LEU A 303 13.19 8.23 -14.56
C LEU A 303 14.33 8.61 -13.61
N PHE A 304 14.01 8.83 -12.33
CA PHE A 304 15.01 9.09 -11.31
C PHE A 304 15.96 7.90 -11.13
N ALA A 305 15.43 6.67 -11.02
CA ALA A 305 16.25 5.45 -10.91
C ALA A 305 17.21 5.25 -12.10
N GLN A 306 16.84 5.73 -13.29
CA GLN A 306 17.66 5.70 -14.50
C GLN A 306 18.69 6.85 -14.58
N GLY A 307 18.77 7.71 -13.58
CA GLY A 307 19.64 8.90 -13.58
C GLY A 307 19.15 10.02 -14.52
N LYS A 308 17.91 9.95 -15.01
CA LYS A 308 17.34 10.97 -15.91
C LYS A 308 16.84 12.22 -15.17
N LEU A 309 16.71 12.13 -13.84
CA LEU A 309 16.34 13.24 -12.96
C LEU A 309 17.39 13.42 -11.87
N SER A 310 17.75 14.67 -11.59
CA SER A 310 18.62 14.99 -10.44
C SER A 310 17.84 15.21 -9.15
N MET A 311 16.60 15.70 -9.25
CA MET A 311 15.68 15.91 -8.14
C MET A 311 14.24 15.59 -8.54
N MET A 312 13.41 15.15 -7.59
CA MET A 312 11.97 14.95 -7.80
C MET A 312 11.14 15.18 -6.54
N LEU A 313 9.89 15.61 -6.71
CA LEU A 313 8.88 15.50 -5.66
C LEU A 313 8.30 14.09 -5.65
N THR A 314 8.46 13.39 -4.53
CA THR A 314 7.91 12.05 -4.33
C THR A 314 7.37 11.91 -2.91
N THR A 315 7.07 10.68 -2.51
CA THR A 315 6.58 10.31 -1.18
C THR A 315 7.32 9.07 -0.71
N TYR A 316 7.24 8.71 0.57
CA TYR A 316 7.75 7.44 1.08
C TYR A 316 7.10 6.22 0.40
N TYR A 317 5.82 6.34 -0.01
CA TYR A 317 5.20 5.34 -0.89
C TYR A 317 5.91 5.25 -2.24
N GLY A 318 6.16 6.38 -2.90
CA GLY A 318 6.86 6.45 -4.19
C GLY A 318 8.29 5.90 -4.13
N LEU A 319 9.01 6.15 -3.02
CA LEU A 319 10.36 5.61 -2.82
C LEU A 319 10.45 4.08 -2.92
N ASN A 320 9.36 3.34 -2.72
CA ASN A 320 9.37 1.87 -2.92
C ASN A 320 9.76 1.45 -4.34
N ALA A 321 9.59 2.32 -5.34
CA ALA A 321 10.11 2.09 -6.70
C ALA A 321 11.66 2.06 -6.74
N LEU A 322 12.32 2.74 -5.79
CA LEU A 322 13.78 2.78 -5.64
C LEU A 322 14.31 1.72 -4.67
N ARG A 323 13.44 0.93 -4.04
CA ARG A 323 13.81 0.00 -2.95
C ARG A 323 14.95 -0.94 -3.32
N GLN A 324 15.05 -1.36 -4.58
CA GLN A 324 16.10 -2.24 -5.09
C GLN A 324 16.98 -1.55 -6.15
N ALA A 325 16.84 -0.24 -6.32
CA ALA A 325 17.62 0.52 -7.29
C ALA A 325 19.04 0.76 -6.78
N ASN A 326 20.01 0.58 -7.67
CA ASN A 326 21.41 0.89 -7.40
C ASN A 326 21.72 2.36 -7.74
N ILE A 327 21.17 3.27 -6.93
CA ILE A 327 21.35 4.71 -7.09
C ILE A 327 21.74 5.34 -5.76
N ALA A 328 22.74 6.23 -5.76
CA ALA A 328 23.14 6.99 -4.58
C ALA A 328 22.22 8.21 -4.42
N TYR A 329 21.14 8.06 -3.64
CA TYR A 329 20.17 9.12 -3.41
C TYR A 329 19.98 9.42 -1.92
N ASP A 330 19.41 10.59 -1.63
CA ASP A 330 18.92 10.91 -0.29
C ASP A 330 17.69 11.83 -0.40
N ILE A 331 17.12 12.21 0.74
CA ILE A 331 15.87 12.96 0.83
C ILE A 331 16.01 14.23 1.67
N ALA A 332 15.15 15.20 1.40
CA ALA A 332 15.07 16.47 2.12
C ALA A 332 13.59 16.89 2.31
N PRO A 333 13.30 17.82 3.25
CA PRO A 333 11.98 18.42 3.34
C PRO A 333 11.63 19.10 2.02
N LEU A 334 10.34 19.34 1.78
CA LEU A 334 9.97 20.14 0.63
C LEU A 334 10.53 21.56 0.75
N PRO A 335 10.96 22.16 -0.38
CA PRO A 335 11.26 23.58 -0.37
C PRO A 335 10.05 24.38 0.06
N ARG A 336 10.28 25.44 0.82
CA ARG A 336 9.23 26.31 1.33
C ARG A 336 8.80 27.33 0.28
N LEU A 337 7.48 27.59 0.17
CA LEU A 337 6.95 28.84 -0.42
C LEU A 337 6.76 29.90 0.67
N ALA A 338 5.52 30.19 1.06
CA ALA A 338 5.23 31.03 2.21
C ALA A 338 5.40 30.22 3.50
N ASP A 339 4.81 29.03 3.52
CA ASP A 339 4.83 28.11 4.66
C ASP A 339 5.59 26.82 4.34
N PRO A 340 6.34 26.22 5.29
CA PRO A 340 7.12 25.00 5.07
C PRO A 340 6.26 23.73 5.12
N VAL A 341 4.97 23.84 4.80
CA VAL A 341 3.99 22.76 4.91
C VAL A 341 4.28 21.65 3.88
N THR A 342 4.02 20.41 4.28
CA THR A 342 3.94 19.28 3.35
C THR A 342 2.60 18.55 3.47
N LEU A 343 2.11 18.06 2.33
CA LEU A 343 0.93 17.21 2.27
C LEU A 343 1.28 15.80 2.78
N VAL A 344 0.45 15.28 3.67
CA VAL A 344 0.49 13.88 4.13
C VAL A 344 -0.70 13.12 3.58
N ILE A 345 -0.45 11.88 3.20
CA ILE A 345 -1.48 10.88 2.87
C ILE A 345 -1.40 9.80 3.93
N ALA A 346 -2.54 9.48 4.55
CA ALA A 346 -2.66 8.36 5.47
C ALA A 346 -3.48 7.25 4.83
N ILE A 347 -3.07 6.00 5.01
CA ILE A 347 -3.85 4.82 4.62
C ILE A 347 -4.27 4.11 5.91
N GLY A 348 -5.54 3.76 6.01
CA GLY A 348 -6.11 2.97 7.10
C GLY A 348 -6.83 1.72 6.61
N LEU A 349 -7.14 0.84 7.56
CA LEU A 349 -7.89 -0.40 7.37
C LEU A 349 -9.28 -0.28 8.00
N GLY A 350 -10.29 -0.19 7.15
CA GLY A 350 -11.71 -0.23 7.54
C GLY A 350 -12.26 -1.65 7.54
N VAL A 351 -13.32 -1.87 8.31
CA VAL A 351 -14.05 -3.15 8.35
C VAL A 351 -15.47 -2.91 7.87
N ASN A 352 -15.94 -3.72 6.94
CA ASN A 352 -17.29 -3.62 6.39
C ASN A 352 -18.32 -4.00 7.47
N ARG A 353 -19.25 -3.09 7.76
CA ARG A 353 -20.35 -3.29 8.72
C ARG A 353 -21.29 -4.42 8.33
N HIS A 354 -21.47 -4.65 7.03
CA HIS A 354 -22.39 -5.65 6.51
C HIS A 354 -21.75 -7.03 6.32
N SER A 355 -20.46 -7.18 6.64
CA SER A 355 -19.77 -8.45 6.47
C SER A 355 -20.27 -9.50 7.47
N PRO A 356 -20.60 -10.73 7.02
CA PRO A 356 -20.85 -11.86 7.91
C PRO A 356 -19.57 -12.37 8.60
N ARG A 357 -18.39 -11.86 8.22
CA ARG A 357 -17.06 -12.19 8.74
C ARG A 357 -16.42 -10.99 9.46
N ALA A 358 -17.25 -10.10 10.03
CA ALA A 358 -16.80 -8.88 10.68
C ALA A 358 -15.80 -9.12 11.82
N ALA A 359 -15.91 -10.23 12.55
CA ALA A 359 -14.98 -10.56 13.64
C ALA A 359 -13.58 -10.92 13.08
N GLU A 360 -13.53 -11.78 12.07
CA GLU A 360 -12.29 -12.18 11.40
C GLU A 360 -11.66 -11.03 10.61
N ALA A 361 -12.47 -10.18 10.00
CA ALA A 361 -12.03 -8.97 9.32
C ALA A 361 -11.44 -7.93 10.29
N ARG A 362 -12.05 -7.78 11.48
CA ARG A 362 -11.49 -6.95 12.56
C ARG A 362 -10.16 -7.48 13.06
N LEU A 363 -10.07 -8.80 13.29
CA LEU A 363 -8.84 -9.46 13.67
C LEU A 363 -7.72 -9.24 12.64
N LEU A 364 -8.05 -9.30 11.35
CA LEU A 364 -7.11 -8.98 10.26
C LEU A 364 -6.65 -7.51 10.35
N ALA A 365 -7.58 -6.56 10.52
CA ALA A 365 -7.24 -5.14 10.64
C ALA A 365 -6.35 -4.86 11.87
N GLU A 366 -6.65 -5.49 13.01
CA GLU A 366 -5.84 -5.42 14.23
C GLU A 366 -4.44 -5.99 14.02
N TYR A 367 -4.31 -7.14 13.39
CA TYR A 367 -3.01 -7.75 13.10
C TYR A 367 -2.17 -6.86 12.16
N LEU A 368 -2.74 -6.40 11.05
CA LEU A 368 -2.03 -5.59 10.05
C LEU A 368 -1.60 -4.22 10.59
N THR A 369 -2.34 -3.67 11.55
CA THR A 369 -1.97 -2.43 12.24
C THR A 369 -1.17 -2.67 13.52
N GLY A 370 -0.94 -3.93 13.91
CA GLY A 370 -0.21 -4.28 15.12
C GLY A 370 1.33 -4.18 14.98
N PRO A 371 2.07 -4.17 16.12
CA PRO A 371 3.51 -3.93 16.13
C PRO A 371 4.35 -4.86 15.24
N ALA A 372 3.95 -6.13 15.11
CA ALA A 372 4.65 -7.11 14.28
C ALA A 372 4.56 -6.76 12.79
N ALA A 373 3.34 -6.46 12.30
CA ALA A 373 3.12 -6.06 10.92
C ALA A 373 3.80 -4.72 10.62
N GLN A 374 3.69 -3.75 11.53
CA GLN A 374 4.33 -2.44 11.40
C GLN A 374 5.86 -2.54 11.36
N THR A 375 6.45 -3.49 12.10
CA THR A 375 7.88 -3.79 12.02
C THR A 375 8.28 -4.37 10.68
N ILE A 376 7.47 -5.25 10.09
CA ILE A 376 7.72 -5.78 8.74
C ILE A 376 7.68 -4.66 7.70
N ILE A 377 6.69 -3.76 7.76
CA ILE A 377 6.61 -2.59 6.87
C ILE A 377 7.87 -1.75 7.01
N ARG A 378 8.24 -1.37 8.24
CA ARG A 378 9.44 -0.58 8.52
C ARG A 378 10.71 -1.26 8.01
N ARG A 379 10.82 -2.58 8.05
CA ARG A 379 12.03 -3.31 7.65
C ARG A 379 12.10 -3.51 6.14
N ASP A 380 10.99 -3.92 5.52
CA ASP A 380 10.96 -4.50 4.17
C ASP A 380 10.52 -3.50 3.10
N THR A 381 10.06 -2.31 3.50
CA THR A 381 9.63 -1.25 2.58
C THR A 381 10.29 0.08 2.92
N LEU A 382 9.94 1.09 2.12
CA LEU A 382 10.28 2.49 2.37
C LEU A 382 9.05 3.31 2.80
N SER A 383 7.94 2.65 3.14
CA SER A 383 6.74 3.29 3.68
C SER A 383 6.84 3.49 5.19
N LEU A 384 6.14 4.50 5.72
CA LEU A 384 6.20 4.82 7.14
C LEU A 384 5.13 4.06 7.95
N PRO A 385 5.51 3.40 9.06
CA PRO A 385 4.55 2.74 9.94
C PRO A 385 3.72 3.76 10.72
N ALA A 386 2.44 3.47 10.95
CA ALA A 386 1.53 4.31 11.71
C ALA A 386 1.74 4.22 13.24
N VAL A 387 2.37 3.15 13.73
CA VAL A 387 2.53 2.87 15.18
C VAL A 387 3.93 3.27 15.67
N ARG A 388 3.98 4.11 16.71
CA ARG A 388 5.22 4.66 17.28
C ARG A 388 6.12 3.60 17.90
N ALA A 389 5.55 2.64 18.62
CA ALA A 389 6.29 1.57 19.29
C ALA A 389 7.05 0.66 18.30
N SER A 390 6.66 0.66 17.02
CA SER A 390 7.39 -0.03 15.97
C SER A 390 8.64 0.75 15.50
N ILE A 391 8.95 1.92 16.06
CA ILE A 391 10.11 2.72 15.70
C ILE A 391 11.09 2.64 16.87
N ASP A 392 12.29 2.09 16.65
CA ASP A 392 13.29 1.90 17.70
C ASP A 392 13.95 3.23 18.13
N GLU A 393 14.71 3.22 19.23
CA GLU A 393 15.44 4.41 19.72
C GLU A 393 16.54 4.87 18.75
N SER A 394 17.07 3.97 17.91
CA SER A 394 17.97 4.32 16.78
C SER A 394 17.22 4.95 15.59
N GLY A 395 15.89 4.86 15.60
CA GLY A 395 14.93 5.59 14.80
C GLY A 395 14.82 5.25 13.32
N ILE A 396 15.78 4.53 12.73
CA ILE A 396 15.91 4.34 11.27
C ILE A 396 16.66 3.03 10.91
N GLY A 397 17.29 2.36 11.89
CA GLY A 397 18.06 1.15 11.68
C GLY A 397 17.23 -0.06 11.22
N GLY A 398 17.90 -1.02 10.57
CA GLY A 398 17.30 -2.32 10.27
C GLY A 398 16.37 -2.33 9.06
N ALA A 399 16.76 -1.69 7.96
CA ALA A 399 16.22 -2.09 6.65
C ALA A 399 16.63 -3.55 6.37
N ALA A 400 15.78 -4.33 5.72
CA ALA A 400 16.17 -5.66 5.23
C ALA A 400 17.31 -5.53 4.21
N GLU A 401 18.10 -6.59 4.09
CA GLU A 401 19.15 -6.68 3.08
C GLU A 401 18.56 -6.44 1.68
N GLY A 402 19.22 -5.60 0.89
CA GLY A 402 18.76 -5.23 -0.46
C GLY A 402 17.72 -4.10 -0.51
N VAL A 403 17.36 -3.50 0.62
CA VAL A 403 16.55 -2.27 0.65
C VAL A 403 17.46 -1.04 0.61
N SER A 404 17.45 -0.33 -0.52
CA SER A 404 18.12 0.96 -0.73
C SER A 404 17.39 2.05 0.05
N ARG A 405 17.80 2.26 1.30
CA ARG A 405 17.21 3.26 2.20
C ARG A 405 18.04 4.55 2.21
N PRO A 406 17.42 5.74 2.06
CA PRO A 406 18.15 7.00 2.14
C PRO A 406 18.69 7.22 3.56
N SER A 407 19.85 7.87 3.69
CA SER A 407 20.44 8.15 5.01
C SER A 407 19.53 8.98 5.91
N ARG A 408 18.71 9.86 5.33
CA ARG A 408 17.78 10.73 6.06
C ARG A 408 16.37 10.14 6.16
N PHE A 409 16.18 8.82 6.04
CA PHE A 409 14.86 8.18 6.06
C PHE A 409 13.97 8.56 7.26
N GLY A 410 14.53 8.82 8.44
CA GLY A 410 13.75 9.23 9.63
C GLY A 410 13.46 10.71 9.75
N MET A 411 13.87 11.53 8.77
CA MET A 411 13.64 12.97 8.74
C MET A 411 12.15 13.32 8.88
N TYR A 412 11.23 12.45 8.48
CA TYR A 412 9.78 12.67 8.66
C TYR A 412 9.42 13.01 10.12
N ARG A 413 10.17 12.48 11.11
CA ARG A 413 9.94 12.72 12.54
C ARG A 413 10.18 14.17 12.93
N GLU A 414 11.13 14.83 12.28
CA GLU A 414 11.50 16.23 12.53
C GLU A 414 10.52 17.20 11.88
N ILE A 415 9.88 16.79 10.78
CA ILE A 415 8.96 17.62 10.00
C ILE A 415 7.49 17.37 10.32
N ILE A 416 7.15 16.53 11.31
CA ILE A 416 5.74 16.29 11.73
C ILE A 416 4.95 17.60 11.94
N PRO A 417 5.48 18.67 12.57
CA PRO A 417 4.71 19.92 12.75
C PRO A 417 4.25 20.57 11.44
N THR A 418 4.92 20.27 10.32
CA THR A 418 4.61 20.80 8.99
C THR A 418 3.51 20.03 8.27
N PHE A 419 3.09 18.87 8.79
CA PHE A 419 2.14 17.98 8.14
C PHE A 419 0.75 18.61 8.05
N ARG A 420 0.16 18.56 6.85
CA ARG A 420 -1.25 18.89 6.62
C ARG A 420 -1.88 17.84 5.72
N PHE A 421 -3.14 17.53 5.97
CA PHE A 421 -3.97 16.75 5.07
C PHE A 421 -4.67 17.67 4.07
N GLY A 422 -5.26 17.07 3.02
CA GLY A 422 -5.91 17.83 1.95
C GLY A 422 -7.14 18.64 2.40
N ASP A 423 -7.79 18.22 3.49
CA ASP A 423 -8.94 18.91 4.10
C ASP A 423 -8.62 20.32 4.62
N ALA A 424 -7.36 20.60 4.95
CA ALA A 424 -6.96 21.92 5.42
C ALA A 424 -7.21 23.01 4.35
N LEU A 425 -7.39 22.63 3.08
CA LEU A 425 -7.79 23.52 1.99
C LEU A 425 -9.29 23.85 1.99
N GLY A 426 -10.15 23.13 2.71
CA GLY A 426 -11.59 23.38 2.77
C GLY A 426 -12.37 23.08 1.48
N LEU A 427 -11.77 22.31 0.56
CA LEU A 427 -12.41 21.78 -0.64
C LEU A 427 -12.92 20.37 -0.37
N THR A 428 -14.19 20.13 -0.68
CA THR A 428 -14.81 18.79 -0.63
C THR A 428 -14.27 17.88 -1.72
N GLU A 429 -14.41 16.57 -1.57
CA GLU A 429 -13.99 15.60 -2.59
C GLU A 429 -14.79 15.77 -3.89
N ARG A 430 -16.08 16.11 -3.76
CA ARG A 430 -16.92 16.46 -4.91
C ARG A 430 -16.41 17.69 -5.65
N GLU A 431 -15.95 18.72 -4.94
CA GLU A 431 -15.38 19.92 -5.57
C GLU A 431 -14.09 19.63 -6.31
N TRP A 432 -13.21 18.82 -5.73
CA TRP A 432 -11.96 18.43 -6.37
C TRP A 432 -12.15 17.78 -7.75
N ARG A 433 -13.25 17.02 -7.95
CA ARG A 433 -13.54 16.32 -9.22
C ARG A 433 -13.72 17.29 -10.40
N TRP A 434 -14.37 18.43 -10.20
CA TRP A 434 -14.55 19.43 -11.26
C TRP A 434 -13.50 20.53 -11.21
N PHE A 435 -12.96 20.86 -10.03
CA PHE A 435 -11.97 21.91 -9.86
C PHE A 435 -10.62 21.58 -10.51
N LEU A 436 -10.12 20.35 -10.33
CA LEU A 436 -8.81 19.96 -10.87
C LEU A 436 -8.75 20.03 -12.40
N PRO A 437 -9.72 19.50 -13.18
CA PRO A 437 -9.76 19.69 -14.63
C PRO A 437 -9.70 21.16 -15.06
N GLU A 438 -10.42 22.05 -14.38
CA GLU A 438 -10.38 23.49 -14.68
C GLU A 438 -8.98 24.06 -14.43
N VAL A 439 -8.34 23.71 -13.30
CA VAL A 439 -6.94 24.10 -13.08
C VAL A 439 -6.06 23.62 -14.24
N MET A 440 -6.20 22.36 -14.68
CA MET A 440 -5.39 21.82 -15.79
C MET A 440 -5.59 22.58 -17.11
N LEU A 441 -6.83 22.98 -17.43
CA LEU A 441 -7.10 23.83 -18.60
C LEU A 441 -6.40 25.19 -18.48
N TYR A 442 -6.40 25.79 -17.29
CA TYR A 442 -5.73 27.07 -17.04
C TYR A 442 -4.21 26.96 -17.13
N LEU A 443 -3.63 25.89 -16.55
CA LEU A 443 -2.19 25.61 -16.64
C LEU A 443 -1.76 25.47 -18.10
N SER A 444 -2.52 24.71 -18.89
CA SER A 444 -2.22 24.42 -20.30
C SER A 444 -2.42 25.61 -21.24
N GLY A 445 -2.88 26.77 -20.75
CA GLY A 445 -3.16 27.95 -21.57
C GLY A 445 -4.42 27.84 -22.43
N LEU A 446 -5.24 26.81 -22.22
CA LEU A 446 -6.51 26.60 -22.94
C LEU A 446 -7.66 27.45 -22.40
N GLN A 447 -7.44 28.15 -21.28
CA GLN A 447 -8.33 29.20 -20.78
C GLN A 447 -7.55 30.35 -20.15
N THR A 448 -8.13 31.55 -20.21
CA THR A 448 -7.60 32.73 -19.54
C THR A 448 -7.83 32.63 -18.03
N GLU A 449 -7.08 33.39 -17.24
CA GLU A 449 -7.26 33.42 -15.80
C GLU A 449 -8.65 33.93 -15.40
N GLY A 450 -9.14 34.99 -16.04
CA GLY A 450 -10.49 35.51 -15.79
C GLY A 450 -11.55 34.46 -16.08
N ALA A 451 -11.48 33.78 -17.22
CA ALA A 451 -12.41 32.71 -17.57
C ALA A 451 -12.36 31.53 -16.58
N PHE A 452 -11.16 31.14 -16.13
CA PHE A 452 -10.99 30.13 -15.10
C PHE A 452 -11.67 30.54 -13.79
N CYS A 453 -11.40 31.76 -13.29
CA CYS A 453 -11.99 32.27 -12.06
C CYS A 453 -13.52 32.33 -12.16
N ASP A 454 -14.04 32.95 -13.22
CA ASP A 454 -15.49 33.12 -13.43
C ASP A 454 -16.19 31.76 -13.50
N LYS A 455 -15.55 30.77 -14.14
CA LYS A 455 -16.09 29.42 -14.24
C LYS A 455 -16.09 28.69 -12.90
N VAL A 456 -15.02 28.80 -12.10
CA VAL A 456 -14.98 28.23 -10.75
C VAL A 456 -16.06 28.85 -9.87
N GLU A 457 -16.22 30.17 -9.93
CA GLU A 457 -17.20 30.91 -9.14
C GLU A 457 -18.66 30.61 -9.57
N ALA A 458 -18.86 30.27 -10.85
CA ALA A 458 -20.16 29.83 -11.37
C ALA A 458 -20.47 28.35 -11.09
N SER A 459 -19.47 27.50 -10.89
CA SER A 459 -19.61 26.02 -10.81
C SER A 459 -20.09 25.49 -9.46
N GLY A 460 -20.57 26.34 -8.57
CA GLY A 460 -21.10 25.89 -7.28
C GLY A 460 -22.57 25.47 -7.38
N GLU A 461 -22.84 24.16 -7.36
CA GLU A 461 -24.07 23.70 -6.72
C GLU A 461 -24.00 24.09 -5.23
N PRO A 462 -25.08 24.64 -4.64
CA PRO A 462 -25.12 24.87 -3.20
C PRO A 462 -24.79 23.57 -2.48
N SER A 463 -23.82 23.63 -1.57
CA SER A 463 -23.39 22.52 -0.71
C SER A 463 -24.53 21.94 0.11
#